data_AF-K2GDP3-F1
#
_entry.id   AF-K2GDP3-F1
#
_cell.length_a   1.000
_cell.length_b   1.000
_cell.length_c   1.000
_cell.angle_alpha   90.00
_cell.angle_beta   90.00
_cell.angle_gamma   90.00
#
_symmetry.space_group_name_H-M   'P 1'
#
loop_
_entity.id
_entity.type
_entity.pdbx_description
1 polymer ?
#
loop_
_entity_poly.entity_id
_entity_poly.type
_entity_poly.pdbx_seq_one_letter_code
_entity_poly.pdbx_strand_id
1 'polypeptide(L)'
;MDYEKYMEVTKIEEIGEGMRVCLDFVDILKPSDGVFVGNTGHGYIKVLAENRESEGYPARPFRINAGALHQYVRQGEQTKYLHECQAGEEVSVTDGEKERMIALGRVKIEKRPLLRVECTDGEKLISATLQKSASVYVSEKEQGEWPLLELRIGQKILAISDEPGRHLGTKVDEEIIER
;
A
#
# COMPACT_ATOMS: atom_id res chain seq x y z
N MET A 1 9.17 17.47 -0.44
CA MET A 1 8.76 17.12 0.93
C MET A 1 7.43 16.41 0.79
N ASP A 2 7.46 15.11 0.99
CA ASP A 2 6.31 14.24 0.81
C ASP A 2 5.49 14.31 2.10
N TYR A 3 4.40 15.07 2.09
CA TYR A 3 3.56 15.20 3.27
C TYR A 3 2.55 14.05 3.29
N GLU A 4 2.74 13.11 4.22
CA GLU A 4 1.69 12.20 4.64
C GLU A 4 0.42 13.01 4.96
N LYS A 5 -0.70 12.65 4.35
CA LYS A 5 -1.97 13.33 4.54
C LYS A 5 -3.14 12.38 4.40
N TYR A 6 -4.23 12.70 5.09
CA TYR A 6 -5.49 11.99 4.94
C TYR A 6 -6.25 12.53 3.73
N MET A 7 -6.42 11.68 2.71
CA MET A 7 -7.11 11.98 1.46
C MET A 7 -8.48 11.32 1.41
N GLU A 8 -9.45 12.02 0.85
CA GLU A 8 -10.83 11.54 0.72
C GLU A 8 -10.95 10.46 -0.35
N VAL A 9 -11.52 9.31 0.01
CA VAL A 9 -11.82 8.22 -0.92
C VAL A 9 -12.94 8.65 -1.84
N THR A 10 -12.67 8.65 -3.15
CA THR A 10 -13.62 9.05 -4.19
C THR A 10 -14.17 7.87 -4.97
N LYS A 11 -13.45 6.75 -4.99
CA LYS A 11 -13.85 5.56 -5.75
C LYS A 11 -13.37 4.28 -5.07
N ILE A 12 -14.25 3.27 -5.05
CA ILE A 12 -13.95 1.89 -4.68
C ILE A 12 -14.60 1.01 -5.74
N GLU A 13 -13.82 0.23 -6.49
CA GLU A 13 -14.30 -0.57 -7.61
C GLU A 13 -13.67 -1.96 -7.61
N GLU A 14 -14.48 -3.00 -7.83
CA GLU A 14 -13.97 -4.35 -8.09
C GLU A 14 -13.43 -4.43 -9.51
N ILE A 15 -12.17 -4.85 -9.67
CA ILE A 15 -11.51 -4.92 -10.98
C ILE A 15 -11.20 -6.36 -11.43
N GLY A 16 -11.82 -7.34 -10.77
CA GLY A 16 -11.66 -8.77 -11.07
C GLY A 16 -10.51 -9.44 -10.33
N GLU A 17 -10.06 -10.58 -10.84
CA GLU A 17 -8.94 -11.34 -10.26
C GLU A 17 -7.61 -10.99 -10.92
N GLY A 18 -6.57 -10.84 -10.10
CA GLY A 18 -5.22 -10.53 -10.57
C GLY A 18 -4.14 -11.05 -9.64
N MET A 19 -2.88 -10.96 -10.08
CA MET A 19 -1.73 -11.32 -9.24
C MET A 19 -1.55 -10.27 -8.15
N ARG A 20 -1.58 -10.73 -6.90
CA ARG A 20 -1.36 -9.92 -5.69
C ARG A 20 -0.03 -10.32 -5.08
N VAL A 21 0.69 -9.33 -4.53
CA VAL A 21 1.93 -9.53 -3.76
C VAL A 21 1.66 -9.39 -2.26
N CYS A 22 2.04 -10.40 -1.47
CA CYS A 22 2.21 -10.31 -0.01
C CYS A 22 3.69 -10.13 0.30
N LEU A 23 3.96 -9.28 1.28
CA LEU A 23 5.25 -9.11 1.90
C LEU A 23 5.23 -9.79 3.27
N ASP A 24 6.02 -10.85 3.44
CA ASP A 24 6.23 -11.49 4.74
C ASP A 24 7.60 -11.07 5.26
N PHE A 25 7.60 -10.38 6.40
CA PHE A 25 8.78 -9.85 7.06
C PHE A 25 9.39 -10.87 8.03
N VAL A 26 10.66 -10.67 8.39
CA VAL A 26 11.36 -11.50 9.40
C VAL A 26 11.16 -10.99 10.84
N ASP A 27 10.25 -10.05 11.05
CA ASP A 27 9.96 -9.43 12.35
C ASP A 27 8.44 -9.30 12.58
N ILE A 28 8.06 -8.97 13.82
CA ILE A 28 6.68 -8.74 14.24
C ILE A 28 6.31 -7.27 14.00
N LEU A 29 5.23 -7.06 13.26
CA LEU A 29 4.65 -5.77 12.95
C LEU A 29 3.50 -5.44 13.92
N LYS A 30 3.50 -4.21 14.41
CA LYS A 30 2.43 -3.57 15.17
C LYS A 30 1.22 -3.28 14.29
N PRO A 31 0.02 -3.17 14.87
CA PRO A 31 -1.21 -2.84 14.16
C PRO A 31 -1.12 -1.65 13.18
N SER A 32 -0.44 -0.58 13.58
CA SER A 32 -0.25 0.64 12.78
C SER A 32 0.87 0.56 11.73
N ASP A 33 1.70 -0.49 11.76
CA ASP A 33 2.76 -0.66 10.77
C ASP A 33 2.17 -0.96 9.40
N GLY A 34 2.70 -0.28 8.39
CA GLY A 34 2.28 -0.47 7.02
C GLY A 34 3.35 -0.08 6.01
N VAL A 35 3.06 -0.41 4.76
CA VAL A 35 3.82 0.06 3.59
C VAL A 35 2.94 1.00 2.78
N PHE A 36 3.57 1.89 2.02
CA PHE A 36 2.91 2.77 1.09
C PHE A 36 2.98 2.19 -0.33
N VAL A 37 1.83 1.95 -0.96
CA VAL A 37 1.74 1.39 -2.32
C VAL A 37 0.86 2.22 -3.25
N GLY A 38 1.16 2.24 -4.53
CA GLY A 38 0.43 3.04 -5.52
C GLY A 38 0.46 2.44 -6.92
N ASN A 39 -0.59 2.66 -7.70
CA ASN A 39 -0.67 2.21 -9.08
C ASN A 39 0.30 2.99 -10.00
N THR A 40 0.68 4.21 -9.62
CA THR A 40 1.47 5.16 -10.41
C THR A 40 2.48 5.88 -9.53
N GLY A 41 3.41 6.63 -10.14
CA GLY A 41 4.37 7.48 -9.41
C GLY A 41 3.75 8.74 -8.80
N HIS A 42 2.45 8.97 -8.96
CA HIS A 42 1.76 10.16 -8.42
C HIS A 42 1.48 10.09 -6.92
N GLY A 43 1.57 8.89 -6.32
CA GLY A 43 1.43 8.74 -4.88
C GLY A 43 1.01 7.35 -4.44
N TYR A 44 0.87 7.20 -3.13
CA TYR A 44 0.77 5.91 -2.46
C TYR A 44 -0.26 5.95 -1.33
N ILE A 45 -0.94 4.83 -1.08
CA ILE A 45 -1.88 4.61 0.03
C ILE A 45 -1.21 3.70 1.06
N LYS A 46 -1.38 3.98 2.36
CA LYS A 46 -0.85 3.14 3.44
C LYS A 46 -1.69 1.88 3.62
N VAL A 47 -1.06 0.71 3.46
CA VAL A 47 -1.65 -0.61 3.71
C VAL A 47 -0.99 -1.22 4.94
N LEU A 48 -1.82 -1.65 5.90
CA LEU A 48 -1.40 -2.06 7.22
C LEU A 48 -1.15 -3.57 7.33
N ALA A 49 -0.42 -3.95 8.38
CA ALA A 49 -0.15 -5.33 8.75
C ALA A 49 -1.41 -6.15 9.07
N GLU A 50 -1.35 -7.44 8.72
CA GLU A 50 -2.39 -8.46 8.95
C GLU A 50 -2.30 -9.02 10.37
N ASN A 51 -2.17 -8.17 11.38
CA ASN A 51 -1.99 -8.57 12.78
C ASN A 51 -3.29 -8.61 13.59
N ARG A 52 -4.43 -8.59 12.93
CA ARG A 52 -5.75 -8.74 13.56
C ARG A 52 -6.37 -10.05 13.11
N GLU A 53 -7.08 -10.70 14.02
CA GLU A 53 -7.97 -11.79 13.64
C GLU A 53 -9.08 -11.22 12.75
N SER A 54 -9.35 -11.91 11.65
CA SER A 54 -10.42 -11.56 10.72
C SER A 54 -11.24 -12.81 10.40
N GLU A 55 -12.43 -12.63 9.84
CA GLU A 55 -13.33 -13.74 9.56
C GLU A 55 -12.65 -14.81 8.69
N GLY A 56 -12.39 -15.97 9.29
CA GLY A 56 -11.73 -17.11 8.64
C GLY A 56 -10.19 -17.05 8.58
N TYR A 57 -9.52 -16.07 9.18
CA TYR A 57 -8.05 -15.97 9.17
C TYR A 57 -7.45 -15.63 10.54
N PRO A 58 -6.49 -16.43 11.03
CA PRO A 58 -5.71 -16.05 12.21
C PRO A 58 -4.79 -14.86 11.88
N ALA A 59 -4.46 -14.06 12.89
CA ALA A 59 -3.49 -12.97 12.74
C ALA A 59 -2.13 -13.50 12.23
N ARG A 60 -1.55 -12.76 11.29
CA ARG A 60 -0.20 -12.98 10.75
C ARG A 60 0.60 -11.70 10.96
N PRO A 61 1.16 -11.50 12.16
CA PRO A 61 1.74 -10.22 12.53
C PRO A 61 3.04 -9.88 11.79
N PHE A 62 3.52 -10.75 10.90
CA PHE A 62 4.68 -10.52 10.04
C PHE A 62 4.27 -10.22 8.60
N ARG A 63 2.98 -10.11 8.27
CA ARG A 63 2.48 -10.04 6.88
C ARG A 63 1.83 -8.71 6.56
N ILE A 64 2.11 -8.17 5.37
CA ILE A 64 1.30 -7.15 4.73
C ILE A 64 0.82 -7.64 3.35
N ASN A 65 -0.48 -7.51 3.11
CA ASN A 65 -1.13 -7.82 1.83
C ASN A 65 -1.00 -6.60 0.89
N ALA A 66 0.23 -6.33 0.42
CA ALA A 66 0.63 -5.05 -0.18
C ALA A 66 -0.23 -4.59 -1.36
N GLY A 67 -0.60 -5.47 -2.30
CA GLY A 67 -1.52 -5.11 -3.39
C GLY A 67 -1.18 -5.78 -4.71
N ALA A 68 -1.64 -5.22 -5.83
CA ALA A 68 -1.48 -5.81 -7.15
C ALA A 68 -0.03 -5.77 -7.65
N LEU A 69 0.35 -6.75 -8.47
CA LEU A 69 1.71 -6.98 -8.99
C LEU A 69 2.37 -5.74 -9.63
N HIS A 70 1.60 -4.94 -10.35
CA HIS A 70 2.10 -3.80 -11.12
C HIS A 70 2.38 -2.56 -10.28
N GLN A 71 1.92 -2.53 -9.02
CA GLN A 71 2.05 -1.34 -8.19
C GLN A 71 3.49 -1.10 -7.78
N TYR A 72 3.76 0.15 -7.45
CA TYR A 72 4.94 0.56 -6.73
C TYR A 72 4.78 0.41 -5.22
N VAL A 73 5.89 0.17 -4.52
CA VAL A 73 6.06 0.32 -3.07
C VAL A 73 7.11 1.40 -2.80
N ARG A 74 6.77 2.35 -1.94
CA ARG A 74 7.67 3.43 -1.53
C ARG A 74 8.77 2.91 -0.60
N GLN A 75 10.00 3.36 -0.82
CA GLN A 75 11.22 3.01 -0.09
C GLN A 75 11.95 4.31 0.33
N GLY A 76 11.43 5.02 1.33
CA GLY A 76 11.92 6.36 1.65
C GLY A 76 11.73 7.31 0.46
N GLU A 77 12.82 7.86 -0.07
CA GLU A 77 12.78 8.74 -1.26
C GLU A 77 12.75 7.97 -2.59
N GLN A 78 12.85 6.64 -2.56
CA GLN A 78 12.84 5.79 -3.75
C GLN A 78 11.52 5.03 -3.87
N THR A 79 11.33 4.40 -5.02
CA THR A 79 10.19 3.53 -5.27
C THR A 79 10.64 2.30 -6.04
N LYS A 80 9.94 1.19 -5.85
CA LYS A 80 10.25 -0.09 -6.49
C LYS A 80 8.94 -0.78 -6.88
N TYR A 81 8.91 -1.55 -7.96
CA TYR A 81 7.72 -2.33 -8.24
C TYR A 81 7.57 -3.49 -7.26
N LEU A 82 6.33 -3.76 -6.83
CA LEU A 82 6.03 -4.91 -5.96
C LEU A 82 6.46 -6.25 -6.58
N HIS A 83 6.43 -6.38 -7.91
CA HIS A 83 6.87 -7.61 -8.59
C HIS A 83 8.38 -7.86 -8.50
N GLU A 84 9.17 -6.82 -8.26
CA GLU A 84 10.63 -6.91 -8.14
C GLU A 84 11.05 -7.26 -6.72
N CYS A 85 10.12 -7.31 -5.76
CA CYS A 85 10.44 -7.61 -4.39
C CYS A 85 10.91 -9.07 -4.21
N GLN A 86 11.94 -9.27 -3.41
CA GLN A 86 12.60 -10.57 -3.19
C GLN A 86 12.85 -10.82 -1.69
N ALA A 87 12.85 -12.10 -1.30
CA ALA A 87 13.28 -12.47 0.05
C ALA A 87 14.75 -12.09 0.27
N GLY A 88 15.07 -11.62 1.49
CA GLY A 88 16.40 -11.17 1.90
C GLY A 88 16.67 -9.68 1.68
N GLU A 89 15.82 -8.96 0.93
CA GLU A 89 15.92 -7.50 0.84
C GLU A 89 15.14 -6.83 1.97
N GLU A 90 15.45 -5.54 2.22
CA GLU A 90 14.70 -4.73 3.17
C GLU A 90 13.65 -3.85 2.48
N VAL A 91 12.48 -3.72 3.12
CA VAL A 91 11.40 -2.83 2.70
C VAL A 91 11.10 -1.84 3.82
N SER A 92 10.85 -0.59 3.44
CA SER A 92 10.42 0.46 4.34
C SER A 92 9.02 0.18 4.91
N VAL A 93 8.94 0.14 6.24
CA VAL A 93 7.71 -0.01 7.02
C VAL A 93 7.60 1.17 7.98
N THR A 94 6.41 1.74 8.09
CA THR A 94 6.17 2.89 8.98
C THR A 94 4.90 2.72 9.81
N ASP A 95 4.96 3.14 11.06
CA ASP A 95 3.79 3.25 11.95
C ASP A 95 3.09 4.62 11.82
N GLY A 96 3.60 5.54 11.00
CA GLY A 96 3.13 6.92 10.85
C GLY A 96 3.96 7.94 11.64
N GLU A 97 4.84 7.47 12.54
CA GLU A 97 5.79 8.32 13.26
C GLU A 97 7.24 7.97 12.90
N LYS A 98 7.53 6.67 12.74
CA LYS A 98 8.87 6.15 12.48
C LYS A 98 8.85 5.23 11.29
N GLU A 99 9.75 5.52 10.35
CA GLU A 99 10.06 4.68 9.22
C GLU A 99 11.26 3.78 9.56
N ARG A 100 11.17 2.50 9.21
CA ARG A 100 12.24 1.51 9.43
C ARG A 100 12.33 0.51 8.28
N MET A 101 13.54 0.13 7.93
CA MET A 101 13.81 -0.91 6.96
C MET A 101 13.72 -2.28 7.64
N ILE A 102 12.90 -3.18 7.13
CA ILE A 102 12.74 -4.54 7.67
C ILE A 102 12.92 -5.56 6.55
N ALA A 103 13.74 -6.57 6.79
CA ALA A 103 14.00 -7.63 5.83
C ALA A 103 12.76 -8.50 5.53
N LEU A 104 12.59 -8.86 4.28
CA LEU A 104 11.57 -9.80 3.81
C LEU A 104 12.06 -11.24 3.99
N GLY A 105 11.30 -12.05 4.72
CA GLY A 105 11.52 -13.49 4.78
C GLY A 105 10.94 -14.23 3.57
N ARG A 106 9.84 -13.72 3.00
CA ARG A 106 9.19 -14.27 1.81
C ARG A 106 8.37 -13.23 1.08
N VAL A 107 8.38 -13.29 -0.25
CA VAL A 107 7.43 -12.58 -1.11
C VAL A 107 6.49 -13.62 -1.72
N LYS A 108 5.19 -13.47 -1.50
CA LYS A 108 4.18 -14.42 -2.00
C LYS A 108 3.35 -13.75 -3.09
N ILE A 109 3.35 -14.32 -4.29
CA ILE A 109 2.57 -13.81 -5.42
C ILE A 109 1.51 -14.85 -5.81
N GLU A 110 0.23 -14.47 -5.77
CA GLU A 110 -0.88 -15.38 -6.10
C GLU A 110 -2.09 -14.63 -6.65
N LYS A 111 -2.98 -15.33 -7.37
CA LYS A 111 -4.23 -14.75 -7.86
C LYS A 111 -5.21 -14.50 -6.73
N ARG A 112 -5.79 -13.31 -6.67
CA ARG A 112 -6.85 -12.92 -5.73
C ARG A 112 -7.82 -11.93 -6.39
N PRO A 113 -9.07 -11.84 -5.91
CA PRO A 113 -9.96 -10.73 -6.24
C PRO A 113 -9.39 -9.39 -5.74
N LEU A 114 -9.52 -8.34 -6.55
CA LEU A 114 -8.92 -7.03 -6.31
C LEU A 114 -9.97 -5.92 -6.28
N LEU A 115 -9.72 -4.93 -5.43
CA LEU A 115 -10.41 -3.64 -5.35
C LEU A 115 -9.44 -2.53 -5.76
N ARG A 116 -9.84 -1.67 -6.69
CA ARG A 116 -9.19 -0.38 -6.92
C ARG A 116 -9.81 0.66 -6.01
N VAL A 117 -8.97 1.35 -5.25
CA VAL A 117 -9.32 2.48 -4.39
C VAL A 117 -8.65 3.72 -4.94
N GLU A 118 -9.43 4.80 -5.09
CA GLU A 118 -8.93 6.12 -5.46
C GLU A 118 -9.23 7.12 -4.34
N CYS A 119 -8.27 7.99 -4.04
CA CYS A 119 -8.42 9.06 -3.07
C CYS A 119 -7.79 10.37 -3.55
N THR A 120 -8.24 11.50 -3.01
CA THR A 120 -7.78 12.83 -3.39
C THR A 120 -7.76 13.81 -2.22
N ASP A 121 -6.92 14.83 -2.32
CA ASP A 121 -6.96 16.04 -1.49
C ASP A 121 -7.58 17.25 -2.22
N GLY A 122 -8.14 17.04 -3.42
CA GLY A 122 -8.67 18.07 -4.29
C GLY A 122 -7.67 18.58 -5.33
N GLU A 123 -6.37 18.29 -5.18
CA GLU A 123 -5.32 18.67 -6.13
C GLU A 123 -4.76 17.45 -6.87
N LYS A 124 -4.49 16.36 -6.14
CA LYS A 124 -3.91 15.13 -6.67
C LYS A 124 -4.86 13.95 -6.51
N LEU A 125 -4.90 13.09 -7.52
CA LEU A 125 -5.59 11.81 -7.48
C LEU A 125 -4.56 10.70 -7.28
N ILE A 126 -4.74 9.89 -6.24
CA ILE A 126 -3.91 8.72 -5.94
C ILE A 126 -4.78 7.48 -6.05
N SER A 127 -4.20 6.37 -6.50
CA SER A 127 -4.91 5.10 -6.52
C SER A 127 -4.03 3.92 -6.13
N ALA A 128 -4.65 2.93 -5.50
CA ALA A 128 -4.05 1.62 -5.25
C ALA A 128 -5.07 0.51 -5.53
N THR A 129 -4.58 -0.56 -6.13
CA THR A 129 -5.26 -1.83 -6.34
C THR A 129 -4.88 -2.83 -5.24
N LEU A 130 -5.81 -3.06 -4.31
CA LEU A 130 -5.63 -3.88 -3.11
C LEU A 130 -6.44 -5.17 -3.21
N GLN A 131 -6.12 -6.17 -2.38
CA GLN A 131 -6.92 -7.39 -2.35
C GLN A 131 -8.28 -7.14 -1.71
N LYS A 132 -9.36 -7.65 -2.32
CA LYS A 132 -10.68 -7.75 -1.69
C LYS A 132 -10.66 -8.83 -0.61
N SER A 133 -10.32 -8.49 0.64
CA SER A 133 -10.29 -9.44 1.75
C SER A 133 -10.42 -8.75 3.11
N ALA A 134 -11.02 -9.46 4.07
CA ALA A 134 -11.12 -9.04 5.46
C ALA A 134 -9.75 -8.89 6.16
N SER A 135 -8.67 -9.41 5.55
CA SER A 135 -7.31 -9.34 6.06
C SER A 135 -6.53 -8.11 5.58
N VAL A 136 -7.16 -7.19 4.84
CA VAL A 136 -6.53 -5.95 4.36
C VAL A 136 -7.08 -4.77 5.14
N TYR A 137 -6.17 -3.96 5.68
CA TYR A 137 -6.48 -2.77 6.46
C TYR A 137 -5.76 -1.56 5.89
N VAL A 138 -6.40 -0.40 5.99
CA VAL A 138 -5.84 0.91 5.65
C VAL A 138 -5.85 1.81 6.88
N SER A 139 -5.07 2.89 6.85
CA SER A 139 -5.09 3.88 7.92
C SER A 139 -6.18 4.93 7.61
N GLU A 140 -7.29 4.90 8.34
CA GLU A 140 -8.41 5.84 8.24
C GLU A 140 -8.31 6.91 9.33
N LYS A 141 -8.70 8.14 9.00
CA LYS A 141 -8.44 9.34 9.81
C LYS A 141 -9.05 9.29 11.21
N GLU A 142 -10.28 8.81 11.35
CA GLU A 142 -11.04 8.85 12.60
C GLU A 142 -10.96 7.51 13.34
N GLN A 143 -10.91 6.41 12.58
CA GLN A 143 -10.93 5.06 13.13
C GLN A 143 -9.54 4.44 13.30
N GLY A 144 -8.51 5.07 12.75
CA GLY A 144 -7.15 4.56 12.76
C GLY A 144 -7.01 3.36 11.82
N GLU A 145 -7.24 2.16 12.32
CA GLU A 145 -6.98 0.92 11.58
C GLU A 145 -8.30 0.38 11.03
N TRP A 146 -8.55 0.57 9.74
CA TRP A 146 -9.87 0.31 9.16
C TRP A 146 -9.85 -0.84 8.16
N PRO A 147 -10.77 -1.82 8.25
CA PRO A 147 -10.86 -2.89 7.27
C PRO A 147 -11.19 -2.34 5.89
N LEU A 148 -10.47 -2.79 4.86
CA LEU A 148 -10.69 -2.34 3.48
C LEU A 148 -12.13 -2.63 3.01
N LEU A 149 -12.71 -3.76 3.42
CA LEU A 149 -14.08 -4.13 3.05
C LEU A 149 -15.13 -3.22 3.70
N GLU A 150 -14.78 -2.52 4.78
CA GLU A 150 -15.65 -1.56 5.44
C GLU A 150 -15.38 -0.11 4.98
N LEU A 151 -14.40 0.10 4.10
CA LEU A 151 -14.11 1.41 3.55
C LEU A 151 -15.27 1.89 2.66
N ARG A 152 -15.59 3.18 2.75
CA ARG A 152 -16.65 3.85 1.99
C ARG A 152 -16.13 5.15 1.37
N ILE A 153 -16.77 5.54 0.25
CA ILE A 153 -16.55 6.87 -0.36
C ILE A 153 -16.83 7.96 0.67
N GLY A 154 -16.00 9.01 0.69
CA GLY A 154 -16.06 10.12 1.63
C GLY A 154 -15.21 9.94 2.90
N GLN A 155 -14.80 8.71 3.24
CA GLN A 155 -13.84 8.48 4.33
C GLN A 155 -12.45 8.96 3.92
N LYS A 156 -11.60 9.29 4.91
CA LYS A 156 -10.26 9.83 4.63
C LYS A 156 -9.19 8.84 5.05
N ILE A 157 -8.32 8.46 4.12
CA ILE A 157 -7.26 7.47 4.33
C ILE A 157 -5.88 8.08 4.17
N LEU A 158 -4.91 7.55 4.90
CA LEU A 158 -3.53 8.04 4.89
C LEU A 158 -2.86 7.70 3.56
N ALA A 159 -2.35 8.73 2.90
CA ALA A 159 -1.68 8.65 1.62
C ALA A 159 -0.49 9.62 1.57
N ILE A 160 0.41 9.37 0.62
CA ILE A 160 1.53 10.24 0.27
C ILE A 160 1.38 10.63 -1.19
N SER A 161 1.33 11.93 -1.48
CA SER A 161 1.48 12.42 -2.84
C SER A 161 2.95 12.48 -3.23
N ASP A 162 3.28 12.05 -4.44
CA ASP A 162 4.61 12.11 -5.04
C ASP A 162 4.53 12.76 -6.43
N GLU A 163 5.66 12.92 -7.10
CA GLU A 163 5.73 13.34 -8.51
C GLU A 163 6.26 12.16 -9.35
N PRO A 164 5.63 11.87 -10.51
CA PRO A 164 6.14 10.87 -11.45
C PRO A 164 7.49 11.33 -12.02
N GLY A 165 8.19 10.43 -12.70
CA GLY A 165 9.53 10.71 -13.22
C GLY A 165 10.65 9.94 -12.51
N ARG A 166 10.39 8.74 -11.97
CA ARG A 166 11.46 7.94 -11.33
C ARG A 166 11.87 6.78 -12.21
N HIS A 167 13.11 6.77 -12.69
CA HIS A 167 13.71 5.62 -13.38
C HIS A 167 14.62 4.87 -12.40
N LEU A 168 14.36 3.58 -12.17
CA LEU A 168 15.09 2.77 -11.17
C LEU A 168 15.11 3.42 -9.77
N GLY A 169 13.98 3.99 -9.34
CA GLY A 169 13.86 4.67 -8.04
C GLY A 169 14.48 6.07 -7.97
N THR A 170 15.20 6.53 -9.00
CA THR A 170 15.88 7.83 -9.05
C THR A 170 15.06 8.83 -9.86
N LYS A 171 14.91 10.07 -9.37
CA LYS A 171 14.18 11.14 -10.08
C LYS A 171 14.93 11.56 -11.36
N VAL A 172 14.22 11.54 -12.48
CA VAL A 172 14.65 11.94 -13.82
C VAL A 172 13.56 12.87 -14.38
N ASP A 173 13.95 14.01 -14.95
CA ASP A 173 13.01 14.87 -15.68
C ASP A 173 12.71 14.24 -17.05
N GLU A 174 11.68 13.40 -17.10
CA GLU A 174 11.13 12.79 -18.33
C GLU A 174 9.62 13.01 -18.42
N GLU A 175 9.09 13.07 -19.64
CA GLU A 175 7.64 13.11 -19.90
C GLU A 175 7.06 11.70 -19.71
N ILE A 176 6.44 11.45 -18.56
CA ILE A 176 5.81 10.18 -18.23
C ILE A 176 4.28 10.31 -18.26
N ILE A 177 3.60 9.37 -18.94
CA ILE A 177 2.13 9.26 -18.97
C ILE A 177 1.72 7.91 -18.39
N GLU A 178 1.08 7.91 -17.22
CA GLU A 178 0.48 6.74 -16.57
C GLU A 178 -1.06 6.91 -16.54
N ARG A 179 -1.85 5.86 -16.82
CA ARG A 179 -3.33 5.91 -16.91
C ARG A 179 -3.97 4.66 -16.32
#